data_AF-A0A2V7DGK7-F1
#
_entry.id   AF-A0A2V7DGK7-F1
#
_cell.length_a   1.000
_cell.length_b   1.000
_cell.length_c   1.000
_cell.angle_alpha   90.00
_cell.angle_beta   90.00
_cell.angle_gamma   90.00
#
_symmetry.space_group_name_H-M   'P 1'
#
loop_
_entity.id
_entity.type
_entity.pdbx_description
1 polymer ?
#
loop_
_entity_poly.entity_id
_entity_poly.type
_entity_poly.pdbx_seq_one_letter_code
_entity_poly.pdbx_strand_id
1 'polypeptide(L)'
;FGKLALQFMKEYENGGLKARVPLLSNGTTVDESVLPQMGDEALGTISTLHYSAALESPTNQRFAKAFEAKAGKIPSYYAETCYTNARWIAEAIKAVGGKVEDREALLAALRKVELKDFPRGPVKIDSFGNPVQNVYIRKVERVGGKLQNTVFFTYPNVSQFWKYNPEEYLKTPLYTRDYPPCKSC
;
A
#
# COMPACT_ATOMS: atom_id res chain seq x y z
N PHE A 1 16.42 0.61 -0.84
CA PHE A 1 15.32 1.04 0.04
C PHE A 1 15.10 0.19 1.29
N GLY A 2 15.81 -0.94 1.52
CA GLY A 2 15.54 -1.81 2.68
C GLY A 2 16.52 -1.75 3.86
N LYS A 3 17.75 -1.28 3.67
CA LYS A 3 18.81 -1.38 4.70
C LYS A 3 18.44 -0.68 6.02
N LEU A 4 17.85 0.51 5.95
CA LEU A 4 17.45 1.27 7.14
C LEU A 4 16.31 0.60 7.90
N ALA A 5 15.38 -0.05 7.19
CA ALA A 5 14.30 -0.79 7.84
C ALA A 5 14.86 -2.00 8.61
N LEU A 6 15.77 -2.77 7.99
CA LEU A 6 16.44 -3.90 8.66
C LEU A 6 17.24 -3.44 9.88
N GLN A 7 17.99 -2.34 9.75
CA GLN A 7 18.75 -1.80 10.87
C GLN A 7 17.83 -1.31 11.99
N PHE A 8 16.79 -0.55 11.66
CA PHE A 8 15.83 -0.07 12.64
C PHE A 8 15.19 -1.21 13.44
N MET A 9 14.75 -2.28 12.77
CA MET A 9 14.13 -3.43 13.47
C MET A 9 15.13 -4.13 14.40
N LYS A 10 16.38 -4.30 13.96
CA LYS A 10 17.46 -4.85 14.80
C LYS A 10 17.72 -3.97 16.02
N GLU A 11 17.85 -2.66 15.85
CA GLU A 11 18.11 -1.75 16.98
C GLU A 11 16.90 -1.65 17.92
N TYR A 12 15.67 -1.74 17.39
CA TYR A 12 14.44 -1.79 18.18
C TYR A 12 14.39 -3.03 19.10
N GLU A 13 14.88 -4.18 18.62
CA GLU A 13 15.03 -5.38 19.47
C GLU A 13 16.24 -5.29 20.40
N ASN A 14 17.43 -4.91 19.90
CA ASN A 14 18.66 -4.80 20.69
C ASN A 14 18.53 -3.80 21.84
N GLY A 15 17.79 -2.71 21.63
CA GLY A 15 17.47 -1.73 22.66
C GLY A 15 16.42 -2.19 23.67
N GLY A 16 15.89 -3.41 23.54
CA GLY A 16 14.86 -3.98 24.41
C GLY A 16 13.48 -3.33 24.27
N LEU A 17 13.28 -2.48 23.24
CA LEU A 17 12.03 -1.75 23.06
C LEU A 17 10.89 -2.68 22.64
N LYS A 18 11.17 -3.72 21.85
CA LYS A 18 10.19 -4.73 21.45
C LYS A 18 9.41 -5.34 22.62
N ALA A 19 10.09 -5.56 23.76
CA ALA A 19 9.46 -6.14 24.95
C ALA A 19 8.58 -5.14 25.73
N ARG A 20 8.66 -3.85 25.42
CA ARG A 20 8.11 -2.76 26.26
C ARG A 20 7.17 -1.81 25.54
N VAL A 21 7.37 -1.61 24.23
CA VAL A 21 6.72 -0.56 23.44
C VAL A 21 6.26 -1.17 22.12
N PRO A 22 4.96 -1.36 21.88
CA PRO A 22 4.47 -1.84 20.59
C PRO A 22 4.90 -0.94 19.44
N LEU A 23 5.33 -1.53 18.32
CA LEU A 23 5.70 -0.78 17.13
C LEU A 23 4.51 -0.62 16.19
N LEU A 24 4.10 0.63 15.99
CA LEU A 24 3.26 1.06 14.88
C LEU A 24 4.16 1.68 13.82
N SER A 25 4.10 1.18 12.58
CA SER A 25 4.99 1.64 11.51
C SER A 25 4.26 1.89 10.18
N ASN A 26 4.95 2.60 9.29
CA ASN A 26 4.55 2.62 7.89
C ASN A 26 4.79 1.21 7.29
N GLY A 27 3.92 0.76 6.38
CA GLY A 27 4.06 -0.55 5.74
C GLY A 27 5.39 -0.79 5.02
N THR A 28 6.08 0.26 4.59
CA THR A 28 7.42 0.17 3.98
C THR A 28 8.49 -0.38 4.94
N THR A 29 8.32 -0.21 6.25
CA THR A 29 9.26 -0.74 7.27
C THR A 29 9.29 -2.28 7.25
N VAL A 30 8.13 -2.92 7.07
CA VAL A 30 7.98 -4.38 7.08
C VAL A 30 7.42 -4.89 5.76
N ASP A 31 7.75 -4.23 4.65
CA ASP A 31 7.27 -4.58 3.31
C ASP A 31 7.78 -5.98 2.89
N GLU A 32 6.98 -6.68 2.09
CA GLU A 32 7.29 -8.02 1.57
C GLU A 32 8.61 -8.09 0.77
N SER A 33 9.16 -6.96 0.28
CA SER A 33 10.48 -6.94 -0.36
C SER A 33 11.65 -7.05 0.62
N VAL A 34 11.44 -6.78 1.91
CA VAL A 34 12.47 -6.79 2.96
C VAL A 34 12.15 -7.75 4.10
N LEU A 35 10.87 -8.02 4.36
CA LEU A 35 10.40 -8.88 5.44
C LEU A 35 11.05 -10.28 5.46
N PRO A 36 11.33 -10.95 4.31
CA PRO A 36 12.04 -12.22 4.32
C PRO A 36 13.48 -12.18 4.88
N GLN A 37 14.06 -10.99 4.99
CA GLN A 37 15.40 -10.76 5.56
C GLN A 37 15.35 -10.38 7.05
N MET A 38 14.15 -10.26 7.62
CA MET A 38 13.93 -10.00 9.04
C MET A 38 13.73 -11.31 9.80
N GLY A 39 14.10 -11.29 11.07
CA GLY A 39 13.80 -12.35 12.03
C GLY A 39 12.65 -11.98 12.96
N ASP A 40 12.70 -12.55 14.17
CA ASP A 40 11.66 -12.37 15.17
C ASP A 40 11.52 -10.92 15.61
N GLU A 41 12.52 -10.05 15.40
CA GLU A 41 12.44 -8.62 15.68
C GLU A 41 11.22 -7.95 15.05
N ALA A 42 10.74 -8.48 13.92
CA ALA A 42 9.59 -7.92 13.21
C ALA A 42 8.23 -8.41 13.73
N LEU A 43 8.17 -9.54 14.44
CA LEU A 43 6.92 -10.14 14.88
C LEU A 43 6.08 -9.19 15.74
N GLY A 44 4.78 -9.13 15.45
CA GLY A 44 3.84 -8.28 16.16
C GLY A 44 3.84 -6.82 15.73
N THR A 45 4.76 -6.39 14.86
CA THR A 45 4.74 -5.03 14.28
C THR A 45 3.40 -4.80 13.57
N ILE A 46 2.71 -3.73 13.93
CA ILE A 46 1.48 -3.31 13.27
C ILE A 46 1.84 -2.23 12.27
N SER A 47 1.39 -2.40 11.02
CA SER A 47 1.68 -1.44 9.96
C SER A 47 0.47 -1.14 9.09
N THR A 48 0.52 0.00 8.41
CA THR A 48 -0.53 0.42 7.47
C THR A 48 0.02 0.49 6.04
N LEU A 49 -0.66 -0.14 5.08
CA LEU A 49 -0.30 -0.06 3.66
C LEU A 49 -1.50 -0.37 2.77
N HIS A 50 -1.46 0.04 1.51
CA HIS A 50 -2.52 -0.28 0.53
C HIS A 50 -2.44 -1.69 -0.04
N TYR A 51 -1.47 -2.52 0.36
CA TYR A 51 -1.33 -3.88 -0.14
C TYR A 51 -0.70 -4.83 0.89
N SER A 52 -1.07 -6.11 0.78
CA SER A 52 -0.26 -7.22 1.28
C SER A 52 -0.38 -8.42 0.36
N ALA A 53 0.71 -9.17 0.21
CA ALA A 53 0.67 -10.46 -0.48
C ALA A 53 -0.25 -11.48 0.22
N ALA A 54 -0.57 -11.27 1.50
CA ALA A 54 -1.45 -12.13 2.28
C ALA A 54 -2.96 -11.87 2.05
N LEU A 55 -3.34 -10.93 1.18
CA LEU A 55 -4.75 -10.71 0.85
C LEU A 55 -5.39 -11.99 0.26
N GLU A 56 -6.54 -12.39 0.80
CA GLU A 56 -7.19 -13.65 0.43
C GLU A 56 -8.02 -13.57 -0.85
N SER A 57 -8.09 -12.40 -1.49
CA SER A 57 -8.86 -12.25 -2.72
C SER A 57 -8.34 -13.20 -3.81
N PRO A 58 -9.23 -13.82 -4.62
CA PRO A 58 -8.80 -14.73 -5.68
C PRO A 58 -7.81 -14.09 -6.66
N THR A 59 -7.96 -12.79 -6.91
CA THR A 59 -7.09 -12.03 -7.80
C THR A 59 -5.72 -11.78 -7.22
N ASN A 60 -5.63 -11.49 -5.92
CA ASN A 60 -4.34 -11.42 -5.24
C ASN A 60 -3.65 -12.77 -5.25
N GLN A 61 -4.34 -13.85 -4.89
CA GLN A 61 -3.74 -15.19 -4.88
C GLN A 61 -3.18 -15.59 -6.24
N ARG A 62 -3.92 -15.32 -7.34
CA ARG A 62 -3.43 -15.55 -8.70
C ARG A 62 -2.21 -14.70 -9.03
N PHE A 63 -2.25 -13.40 -8.70
CA PHE A 63 -1.14 -12.49 -8.91
C PHE A 63 0.11 -12.91 -8.14
N ALA A 64 -0.02 -13.17 -6.83
CA ALA A 64 1.08 -13.53 -5.96
C ALA A 64 1.73 -14.84 -6.38
N LYS A 65 0.93 -15.87 -6.69
CA LYS A 65 1.43 -17.15 -7.21
C LYS A 65 2.17 -16.99 -8.54
N ALA A 66 1.61 -16.23 -9.48
CA ALA A 66 2.23 -16.00 -10.78
C ALA A 66 3.52 -15.18 -10.66
N PHE A 67 3.54 -14.18 -9.78
CA PHE A 67 4.71 -13.37 -9.51
C PHE A 67 5.83 -14.19 -8.87
N GLU A 68 5.53 -14.99 -7.84
CA GLU A 68 6.51 -15.83 -7.17
C GLU A 68 7.10 -16.88 -8.13
N ALA A 69 6.27 -17.51 -8.96
CA ALA A 69 6.73 -18.45 -9.98
C ALA A 69 7.70 -17.82 -11.00
N LYS A 70 7.51 -16.54 -11.34
CA LYS A 70 8.34 -15.83 -12.34
C LYS A 70 9.56 -15.15 -11.74
N ALA A 71 9.45 -14.61 -10.54
CA ALA A 71 10.46 -13.75 -9.92
C ALA A 71 11.23 -14.42 -8.78
N GLY A 72 10.81 -15.62 -8.33
CA GLY A 72 11.43 -16.35 -7.21
C GLY A 72 11.28 -15.67 -5.85
N LYS A 73 10.35 -14.73 -5.70
CA LYS A 73 10.07 -13.99 -4.46
C LYS A 73 8.61 -13.55 -4.41
N ILE A 74 8.09 -13.36 -3.20
CA ILE A 74 6.74 -12.82 -2.99
C ILE A 74 6.63 -11.39 -3.53
N PRO A 75 5.46 -10.96 -4.04
CA PRO A 75 5.27 -9.59 -4.49
C PRO A 75 5.17 -8.62 -3.30
N SER A 76 5.86 -7.49 -3.40
CA SER A 76 5.66 -6.33 -2.54
C SER A 76 4.62 -5.37 -3.09
N TYR A 77 4.28 -4.33 -2.32
CA TYR A 77 3.43 -3.26 -2.83
C TYR A 77 4.05 -2.58 -4.06
N TYR A 78 5.38 -2.57 -4.20
CA TYR A 78 6.05 -2.05 -5.39
C TYR A 78 5.69 -2.86 -6.63
N ALA A 79 5.79 -4.20 -6.54
CA ALA A 79 5.45 -5.10 -7.63
C ALA A 79 3.96 -5.03 -7.98
N GLU A 80 3.10 -5.00 -6.97
CA GLU A 80 1.66 -4.84 -7.14
C GLU A 80 1.32 -3.50 -7.81
N THR A 81 1.91 -2.39 -7.35
CA THR A 81 1.62 -1.06 -7.87
C THR A 81 2.02 -0.96 -9.35
N CYS A 82 3.19 -1.50 -9.72
CA CYS A 82 3.60 -1.56 -11.13
C CYS A 82 2.64 -2.41 -11.98
N TYR A 83 2.22 -3.57 -11.48
CA TYR A 83 1.26 -4.44 -12.17
C TYR A 83 -0.09 -3.73 -12.38
N THR A 84 -0.62 -3.14 -11.31
CA THR A 84 -1.88 -2.39 -11.32
C THR A 84 -1.81 -1.20 -12.28
N ASN A 85 -0.73 -0.41 -12.26
CA ASN A 85 -0.56 0.73 -13.17
C ASN A 85 -0.44 0.30 -14.64
N ALA A 86 0.29 -0.78 -14.94
CA ALA A 86 0.39 -1.28 -16.30
C ALA A 86 -0.98 -1.76 -16.83
N ARG A 87 -1.74 -2.49 -16.01
CA ARG A 87 -3.11 -2.90 -16.35
C ARG A 87 -4.04 -1.70 -16.52
N TRP A 88 -3.90 -0.68 -15.66
CA TRP A 88 -4.67 0.56 -15.75
C TRP A 88 -4.48 1.25 -17.10
N ILE A 89 -3.22 1.44 -17.51
CA ILE A 89 -2.88 2.03 -18.80
C ILE A 89 -3.42 1.17 -19.95
N ALA A 90 -3.27 -0.15 -19.86
CA ALA A 90 -3.78 -1.06 -20.89
C ALA A 90 -5.31 -0.96 -21.07
N GLU A 91 -6.08 -0.84 -19.99
CA GLU A 91 -7.53 -0.66 -20.09
C GLU A 91 -7.91 0.71 -20.69
N ALA A 92 -7.17 1.78 -20.37
CA ALA A 92 -7.39 3.07 -21.00
C ALA A 92 -7.11 3.04 -22.51
N ILE A 93 -6.01 2.38 -22.93
CA ILE A 93 -5.67 2.20 -24.35
C ILE A 93 -6.77 1.43 -25.10
N LYS A 94 -7.32 0.37 -24.49
CA LYS A 94 -8.45 -0.38 -25.06
C LYS A 94 -9.69 0.50 -25.20
N ALA A 95 -10.00 1.33 -24.21
CA ALA A 95 -11.17 2.20 -24.22
C ALA A 95 -11.14 3.25 -25.35
N VAL A 96 -9.95 3.69 -25.79
CA VAL A 96 -9.78 4.58 -26.96
C VAL A 96 -9.54 3.81 -28.27
N GLY A 97 -9.72 2.49 -28.28
CA GLY A 97 -9.50 1.66 -29.47
C GLY A 97 -8.07 1.73 -30.01
N GLY A 98 -7.08 1.94 -29.13
CA GLY A 98 -5.67 2.04 -29.51
C GLY A 98 -5.20 3.42 -30.02
N LYS A 99 -6.08 4.42 -30.11
CA LYS A 99 -5.75 5.79 -30.55
C LYS A 99 -5.04 6.58 -29.44
N VAL A 100 -3.81 6.20 -29.12
CA VAL A 100 -3.06 6.78 -28.00
C VAL A 100 -2.49 8.17 -28.29
N GLU A 101 -2.41 8.54 -29.56
CA GLU A 101 -1.98 9.86 -30.04
C GLU A 101 -3.04 10.93 -29.78
N ASP A 102 -4.32 10.54 -29.65
CA ASP A 102 -5.38 11.41 -29.17
C ASP A 102 -5.24 11.59 -27.65
N ARG A 103 -4.39 12.54 -27.26
CA ARG A 103 -4.04 12.81 -25.87
C ARG A 103 -5.26 13.15 -25.02
N GLU A 104 -6.22 13.89 -25.55
CA GLU A 104 -7.42 14.28 -24.79
C GLU A 104 -8.31 13.07 -24.54
N ALA A 105 -8.56 12.26 -25.56
CA ALA A 105 -9.32 11.02 -25.42
C ALA A 105 -8.62 10.04 -24.46
N LEU A 106 -7.29 9.89 -24.56
CA LEU A 106 -6.53 8.99 -23.70
C LEU A 106 -6.54 9.46 -22.24
N LEU A 107 -6.35 10.76 -21.96
CA LEU A 107 -6.43 11.30 -20.61
C LEU A 107 -7.83 11.18 -20.01
N ALA A 108 -8.87 11.38 -20.82
CA ALA A 108 -10.25 11.16 -20.40
C ALA A 108 -10.51 9.67 -20.08
N ALA A 109 -9.99 8.75 -20.89
CA ALA A 109 -10.09 7.33 -20.64
C ALA A 109 -9.35 6.91 -19.36
N LEU A 110 -8.11 7.37 -19.17
CA LEU A 110 -7.31 7.09 -17.96
C LEU A 110 -8.03 7.48 -16.67
N ARG A 111 -8.75 8.61 -16.66
CA ARG A 111 -9.54 9.07 -15.50
C ARG A 111 -10.81 8.25 -15.26
N LYS A 112 -11.34 7.58 -16.28
CA LYS A 112 -12.57 6.79 -16.23
C LYS A 112 -12.34 5.30 -15.95
N VAL A 113 -11.09 4.83 -15.98
CA VAL A 113 -10.78 3.44 -15.62
C VAL A 113 -11.18 3.23 -14.16
N GLU A 114 -12.12 2.32 -13.93
CA GLU A 114 -12.49 1.84 -12.61
C GLU A 114 -12.39 0.32 -12.63
N LEU A 115 -11.38 -0.21 -11.96
CA LEU A 115 -11.17 -1.65 -11.85
C LEU A 115 -11.38 -2.09 -10.41
N LYS A 116 -12.42 -2.91 -10.23
CA LYS A 116 -12.80 -3.48 -8.93
C LYS A 116 -11.91 -4.65 -8.52
N ASP A 117 -11.21 -5.24 -9.48
CA ASP A 117 -10.51 -6.51 -9.32
C ASP A 117 -9.01 -6.38 -9.55
N PHE A 118 -8.33 -5.54 -8.76
CA PHE A 118 -6.86 -5.54 -8.67
C PHE A 118 -6.39 -6.44 -7.53
N PRO A 119 -5.10 -6.86 -7.53
CA PRO A 119 -4.54 -7.62 -6.41
C PRO A 119 -4.73 -6.91 -5.06
N ARG A 120 -4.59 -5.57 -5.02
CA ARG A 120 -4.85 -4.77 -3.81
C ARG A 120 -6.32 -4.48 -3.49
N GLY A 121 -7.27 -4.99 -4.29
CA GLY A 121 -8.68 -4.65 -4.19
C GLY A 121 -9.08 -3.45 -5.08
N PRO A 122 -10.28 -2.87 -4.88
CA PRO A 122 -10.81 -1.84 -5.76
C PRO A 122 -9.97 -0.56 -5.70
N VAL A 123 -9.78 0.05 -6.88
CA VAL A 123 -9.09 1.34 -7.01
C VAL A 123 -9.85 2.18 -8.02
N LYS A 124 -10.07 3.46 -7.70
CA LYS A 124 -10.52 4.50 -8.62
C LYS A 124 -9.66 5.75 -8.48
N ILE A 125 -9.78 6.67 -9.42
CA ILE A 125 -9.14 7.99 -9.33
C ILE A 125 -10.22 9.03 -8.99
N ASP A 126 -9.93 9.89 -8.01
CA ASP A 126 -10.83 11.00 -7.66
C ASP A 126 -10.74 12.17 -8.65
N SER A 127 -11.58 13.19 -8.44
CA SER A 127 -11.59 14.40 -9.27
C SER A 127 -10.27 15.19 -9.24
N PHE A 128 -9.39 14.91 -8.29
CA PHE A 128 -8.08 15.54 -8.13
C PHE A 128 -6.95 14.71 -8.75
N GLY A 129 -7.25 13.58 -9.39
CA GLY A 129 -6.24 12.71 -9.98
C GLY A 129 -5.54 11.78 -8.99
N ASN A 130 -6.06 11.63 -7.77
CA ASN A 130 -5.46 10.80 -6.73
C ASN A 130 -6.19 9.46 -6.59
N PRO A 131 -5.48 8.38 -6.23
CA PRO A 131 -6.08 7.08 -5.99
C PRO A 131 -6.97 7.10 -4.75
N VAL A 132 -8.17 6.55 -4.90
CA VAL A 132 -9.05 6.13 -3.81
C VAL A 132 -9.03 4.61 -3.76
N GLN A 133 -8.54 4.07 -2.64
CA GLN A 133 -8.22 2.65 -2.52
C GLN A 133 -8.34 2.18 -1.06
N ASN A 134 -8.38 0.88 -0.86
CA ASN A 134 -8.35 0.34 0.50
C ASN A 134 -6.99 0.62 1.17
N VAL A 135 -7.01 0.87 2.48
CA VAL A 135 -5.82 0.87 3.34
C VAL A 135 -6.00 -0.25 4.36
N TYR A 136 -5.01 -1.14 4.41
CA TYR A 136 -5.02 -2.31 5.28
C TYR A 136 -4.20 -2.05 6.53
N ILE A 137 -4.74 -2.45 7.68
CA ILE A 137 -3.98 -2.59 8.92
C ILE A 137 -3.54 -4.03 9.01
N ARG A 138 -2.23 -4.19 9.15
CA ARG A 138 -1.54 -5.48 9.03
C ARG A 138 -0.71 -5.73 10.25
N LYS A 139 -0.56 -6.99 10.62
CA LYS A 139 0.34 -7.43 11.69
C LYS A 139 1.34 -8.42 11.11
N VAL A 140 2.62 -8.27 11.48
CA VAL A 140 3.63 -9.26 11.13
C VAL A 140 3.40 -10.52 11.97
N GLU A 141 3.13 -11.63 11.30
CA GLU A 141 2.88 -12.93 11.90
C GLU A 141 3.69 -14.04 11.22
N ARG A 142 3.93 -15.14 11.94
CA ARG A 142 4.58 -16.32 11.39
C ARG A 142 3.51 -17.29 10.88
N VAL A 143 3.50 -17.54 9.57
CA VAL A 143 2.58 -18.47 8.90
C VAL A 143 3.38 -19.40 8.00
N GLY A 144 3.22 -20.72 8.19
CA GLY A 144 3.97 -21.72 7.42
C GLY A 144 5.49 -21.57 7.54
N GLY A 145 5.98 -21.13 8.71
CA GLY A 145 7.40 -20.90 8.96
C GLY A 145 7.97 -19.59 8.41
N LYS A 146 7.20 -18.82 7.61
CA LYS A 146 7.62 -17.53 7.04
C LYS A 146 6.92 -16.37 7.75
N LEU A 147 7.57 -15.21 7.77
CA LEU A 147 6.91 -13.98 8.21
C LEU A 147 6.01 -13.44 7.10
N GLN A 148 4.81 -13.00 7.45
CA GLN A 148 3.86 -12.35 6.55
C GLN A 148 3.21 -11.15 7.23
N ASN A 149 2.66 -10.22 6.43
CA ASN A 149 1.81 -9.15 6.94
C ASN A 149 0.34 -9.58 6.89
N THR A 150 -0.17 -10.26 7.92
CA THR A 150 -1.58 -10.65 7.99
C THR A 150 -2.46 -9.41 8.11
N VAL A 151 -3.43 -9.26 7.22
CA VAL A 151 -4.42 -8.18 7.28
C VAL A 151 -5.48 -8.53 8.33
N PHE A 152 -5.69 -7.66 9.32
CA PHE A 152 -6.72 -7.86 10.34
C PHE A 152 -7.77 -6.75 10.35
N PHE A 153 -7.54 -5.65 9.65
CA PHE A 153 -8.54 -4.59 9.47
C PHE A 153 -8.37 -3.89 8.12
N THR A 154 -9.48 -3.44 7.54
CA THR A 154 -9.50 -2.69 6.28
C THR A 154 -10.27 -1.40 6.44
N TYR A 155 -9.65 -0.28 6.08
CA TYR A 155 -10.36 0.96 5.78
C TYR A 155 -10.66 1.00 4.29
N PRO A 156 -11.94 0.89 3.87
CA PRO A 156 -12.28 0.87 2.45
C PRO A 156 -12.27 2.27 1.85
N ASN A 157 -11.95 2.37 0.55
CA ASN A 157 -12.14 3.57 -0.27
C ASN A 157 -11.54 4.85 0.33
N VAL A 158 -10.30 4.77 0.80
CA VAL A 158 -9.56 5.87 1.41
C VAL A 158 -9.08 6.83 0.32
N SER A 159 -9.47 8.09 0.40
CA SER A 159 -8.97 9.19 -0.43
C SER A 159 -7.84 9.95 0.27
N GLN A 160 -7.18 10.86 -0.45
CA GLN A 160 -6.19 11.78 0.12
C GLN A 160 -6.75 12.68 1.25
N PHE A 161 -8.07 12.86 1.31
CA PHE A 161 -8.74 13.69 2.32
C PHE A 161 -9.28 12.87 3.50
N TRP A 162 -9.10 11.55 3.51
CA TRP A 162 -9.62 10.66 4.55
C TRP A 162 -11.14 10.87 4.77
N LYS A 163 -11.54 11.37 5.95
CA LYS A 163 -12.91 11.67 6.36
C LYS A 163 -13.23 13.17 6.29
N TYR A 164 -12.28 14.01 5.86
CA TYR A 164 -12.44 15.45 5.81
C TYR A 164 -13.17 15.89 4.53
N ASN A 165 -13.92 16.98 4.62
CA ASN A 165 -14.48 17.64 3.44
C ASN A 165 -13.32 18.23 2.60
N PRO A 166 -13.20 17.91 1.30
CA PRO A 166 -12.10 18.40 0.47
C PRO A 166 -12.00 19.93 0.38
N GLU A 167 -13.13 20.63 0.25
CA GLU A 167 -13.15 22.09 0.10
C GLU A 167 -12.72 22.79 1.38
N GLU A 168 -13.10 22.25 2.54
CA GLU A 168 -12.67 22.77 3.84
C GLU A 168 -11.20 22.43 4.11
N TYR A 169 -10.79 21.19 3.81
CA TYR A 169 -9.41 20.74 4.02
C TYR A 169 -8.43 21.59 3.19
N LEU A 170 -8.73 21.88 1.94
CA LEU A 170 -7.86 22.68 1.07
C LEU A 170 -7.75 24.15 1.49
N LYS A 171 -8.62 24.64 2.38
CA LYS A 171 -8.49 25.96 3.01
C LYS A 171 -7.58 25.95 4.23
N THR A 172 -7.25 24.77 4.76
CA THR A 172 -6.36 24.66 5.91
C THR A 172 -4.90 24.95 5.53
N PRO A 173 -4.12 25.61 6.41
CA PRO A 173 -2.68 25.74 6.24
C PRO A 173 -2.01 24.38 6.04
N LEU A 174 -0.89 24.37 5.32
CA LEU A 174 -0.03 23.19 5.24
C LEU A 174 0.39 22.76 6.66
N TYR A 175 0.61 21.46 6.82
CA TYR A 175 1.21 20.93 8.04
C TYR A 175 2.55 21.64 8.29
N THR A 176 2.68 22.24 9.47
CA THR A 176 3.90 22.83 9.98
C THR A 176 4.15 22.30 11.38
N ARG A 177 5.26 22.70 12.01
CA ARG A 177 5.49 22.39 13.42
C ARG A 177 4.35 22.89 14.31
N ASP A 178 3.74 24.01 13.93
CA ASP A 178 2.78 24.74 14.76
C ASP A 178 1.33 24.56 14.26
N TYR A 179 1.12 23.81 13.17
CA TYR A 179 -0.20 23.55 12.58
C TYR A 179 -0.37 22.10 12.07
N PRO A 180 -1.47 21.41 12.42
CA PRO A 180 -2.49 21.81 13.38
C PRO A 180 -1.87 21.93 14.78
N PRO A 181 -2.37 22.84 15.63
CA PRO A 181 -1.81 23.04 16.96
C PRO A 181 -1.87 21.73 17.75
N CYS A 182 -0.76 21.42 18.39
CA CYS A 182 -0.66 20.24 19.24
C CYS A 182 -1.65 20.36 20.39
N LYS A 183 -2.62 19.45 20.46
CA LYS A 183 -3.67 19.45 21.49
C LYS A 183 -3.19 18.92 22.85
N SER A 184 -2.02 18.28 22.89
CA SER A 184 -1.45 17.59 24.06
C SER A 184 -0.03 18.07 24.38
N CYS A 185 0.35 19.21 23.81
CA CYS A 185 1.47 20.03 24.23
C CYS A 185 0.90 21.08 25.21
#